data_AF-A0A7S0FTD1-F1
#
_entry.id   AF-A0A7S0FTD1-F1
#
_cell.length_a   1.000
_cell.length_b   1.000
_cell.length_c   1.000
_cell.angle_alpha   90.00
_cell.angle_beta   90.00
_cell.angle_gamma   90.00
#
_symmetry.space_group_name_H-M   'P 1'
#
loop_
_entity.id
_entity.type
_entity.pdbx_description
1 polymer ?
#
loop_
_entity_poly.entity_id
_entity_poly.type
_entity_poly.pdbx_seq_one_letter_code
_entity_poly.pdbx_strand_id
1 'polypeptide(L)'
;HGAAGMWGTLAAAIFDWGSPINIYHGWGGFACTADDDGKCLSGGRGQAFVANLVGILCIAAWTSLLSAALLVPLKLGKLLRVNEEVEDRGMDAAKHSPNKAYSHSGEVHNIDISSSSVTKIVPTPP
;
A
#
# COMPACT_ATOMS: atom_id res chain seq x y z
N HIS A 1 0.75 -2.48 -0.96
CA HIS A 1 1.93 -3.28 -0.55
C HIS A 1 1.69 -4.78 -0.61
N GLY A 2 0.66 -5.34 0.04
CA GLY A 2 0.42 -6.80 0.04
C GLY A 2 0.39 -7.45 -1.35
N ALA A 3 -0.52 -7.02 -2.23
CA ALA A 3 -0.63 -7.55 -3.59
C ALA A 3 0.64 -7.35 -4.45
N ALA A 4 1.21 -6.14 -4.40
CA ALA A 4 2.45 -5.83 -5.13
C ALA A 4 3.65 -6.66 -4.62
N GLY A 5 3.71 -6.93 -3.32
CA GLY A 5 4.71 -7.81 -2.71
C GLY A 5 4.56 -9.25 -3.18
N MET A 6 3.34 -9.80 -3.13
CA MET A 6 3.05 -11.15 -3.65
C MET A 6 3.45 -11.28 -5.12
N TRP A 7 3.11 -10.29 -5.95
CA TRP A 7 3.54 -10.27 -7.35
C TRP A 7 5.06 -10.26 -7.49
N GLY A 8 5.77 -9.40 -6.74
CA GLY A 8 7.24 -9.34 -6.78
C GLY A 8 7.89 -10.67 -6.43
N THR A 9 7.39 -11.37 -5.41
CA THR A 9 7.90 -12.68 -4.98
C THR A 9 7.67 -13.77 -6.03
N LEU A 10 6.53 -13.78 -6.72
CA LEU A 10 6.27 -14.71 -7.83
C LEU A 10 7.09 -14.36 -9.08
N ALA A 11 7.16 -13.07 -9.42
CA ALA A 11 7.90 -12.57 -10.57
C ALA A 11 9.39 -12.91 -10.48
N ALA A 12 9.98 -12.86 -9.28
CA ALA A 12 11.36 -13.26 -9.04
C ALA A 12 11.65 -14.69 -9.51
N ALA A 13 10.76 -15.66 -9.24
CA ALA A 13 10.93 -17.04 -9.69
C ALA A 13 10.63 -17.23 -11.19
N ILE A 14 9.66 -16.50 -11.74
CA ILE A 14 9.25 -16.63 -13.15
C ILE A 14 10.35 -16.12 -14.09
N PHE A 15 10.92 -14.96 -13.75
CA PHE A 15 11.88 -14.22 -14.58
C PHE A 15 13.34 -14.47 -14.19
N ASP A 16 13.62 -15.44 -13.31
CA ASP A 16 14.99 -15.94 -13.11
C ASP A 16 15.43 -16.78 -14.32
N TRP A 17 16.02 -16.09 -15.31
CA TRP A 17 16.50 -16.65 -16.57
C TRP A 17 18.03 -16.61 -16.62
N GLY A 18 18.67 -17.73 -16.31
CA GLY A 18 20.10 -17.93 -16.56
C GLY A 18 20.47 -18.03 -18.03
N SER A 19 21.78 -18.06 -18.30
CA SER A 19 22.31 -18.40 -19.61
C SER A 19 22.98 -19.77 -19.54
N PRO A 20 22.47 -20.81 -20.23
CA PRO A 20 21.20 -20.88 -21.00
C PRO A 20 19.92 -20.71 -20.16
N ILE A 21 18.80 -20.36 -20.81
CA ILE A 21 17.49 -19.94 -20.22
C ILE A 21 16.83 -20.93 -19.23
N ASN A 22 17.37 -22.15 -19.16
CA ASN A 22 16.95 -23.21 -18.25
C ASN A 22 17.74 -23.23 -16.93
N ILE A 23 18.77 -22.41 -16.79
CA ILE A 23 19.56 -22.28 -15.56
C ILE A 23 18.87 -21.34 -14.59
N TYR A 24 18.81 -21.74 -13.33
CA TYR A 24 18.23 -20.99 -12.21
C TYR A 24 19.36 -20.43 -11.31
N HIS A 25 19.31 -19.14 -10.96
CA HIS A 25 20.33 -18.52 -10.11
C HIS A 25 19.99 -18.66 -8.63
N GLY A 26 18.74 -18.43 -8.24
CA GLY A 26 18.28 -18.59 -6.86
C GLY A 26 19.20 -17.93 -5.83
N TRP A 27 19.83 -18.75 -4.97
CA TRP A 27 20.73 -18.28 -3.91
C TRP A 27 22.15 -17.97 -4.39
N GLY A 28 22.49 -18.32 -5.64
CA GLY A 28 23.79 -18.08 -6.26
C GLY A 28 24.00 -16.63 -6.74
N GLY A 29 22.99 -15.77 -6.62
CA GLY A 29 23.08 -14.36 -7.02
C GLY A 29 23.18 -14.20 -8.53
N PHE A 30 24.37 -13.87 -9.04
CA PHE A 30 24.65 -13.82 -10.49
C PHE A 30 25.22 -15.12 -11.05
N ALA A 31 25.52 -16.10 -10.18
CA ALA A 31 25.91 -17.45 -10.58
C ALA A 31 24.71 -18.41 -10.44
N CYS A 32 24.76 -19.54 -11.16
CA CYS A 32 23.73 -20.56 -11.03
C CYS A 32 23.71 -21.16 -9.62
N THR A 33 22.54 -21.57 -9.14
CA THR A 33 22.48 -22.47 -7.98
C THR A 33 23.03 -23.82 -8.42
N ALA A 34 24.09 -24.28 -7.75
CA ALA A 34 24.65 -25.60 -7.98
C ALA A 34 23.87 -26.67 -7.20
N ASP A 35 23.66 -27.82 -7.84
CA ASP A 35 23.20 -29.05 -7.19
C ASP A 35 24.34 -29.68 -6.37
N ASP A 36 24.05 -30.77 -5.65
CA ASP A 36 25.01 -31.48 -4.79
C ASP A 36 26.26 -31.98 -5.57
N ASP A 37 26.14 -32.18 -6.88
CA ASP A 37 27.23 -32.53 -7.80
C ASP A 37 28.05 -31.31 -8.30
N GLY A 38 27.77 -30.10 -7.84
CA GLY A 38 28.42 -28.86 -8.29
C GLY A 38 27.98 -28.36 -9.68
N LYS A 39 26.96 -28.98 -10.27
CA LYS A 39 26.41 -28.61 -11.58
C LYS A 39 25.28 -27.61 -11.45
N CYS A 40 25.16 -26.67 -12.39
CA CYS A 40 24.04 -25.74 -12.42
C CYS A 40 22.69 -26.46 -12.48
N LEU A 41 21.76 -26.06 -11.61
CA LEU A 41 20.42 -26.61 -11.55
C LEU A 41 19.62 -26.23 -12.80
N SER A 42 19.39 -27.21 -13.68
CA SER A 42 18.53 -27.05 -14.85
C SER A 42 17.08 -27.30 -14.48
N GLY A 43 16.19 -26.34 -14.77
CA GLY A 43 14.74 -26.49 -14.53
C GLY A 43 14.28 -26.15 -13.10
N GLY A 44 15.15 -25.61 -12.25
CA GLY A 44 14.83 -25.22 -10.87
C GLY A 44 13.72 -24.15 -10.73
N ARG A 45 13.41 -23.44 -11.81
CA ARG A 45 12.38 -22.38 -11.86
C ARG A 45 10.99 -22.85 -11.41
N GLY A 46 10.59 -24.06 -11.80
CA GLY A 46 9.29 -24.61 -11.42
C GLY A 46 9.20 -24.86 -9.90
N GLN A 47 10.26 -25.44 -9.32
CA GLN A 47 10.37 -25.66 -7.89
C GLN A 47 10.42 -24.33 -7.13
N ALA A 48 11.18 -23.36 -7.64
CA ALA A 48 11.27 -22.02 -7.07
C ALA A 48 9.91 -21.30 -7.08
N PHE A 49 9.12 -21.43 -8.14
CA PHE A 49 7.79 -20.83 -8.21
C PHE A 49 6.87 -21.39 -7.12
N VAL A 50 6.84 -22.72 -6.96
CA VAL A 50 6.04 -23.37 -5.92
C VAL A 50 6.53 -22.98 -4.52
N ALA A 51 7.85 -22.94 -4.30
CA ALA A 51 8.43 -22.52 -3.03
C ALA A 51 8.06 -21.07 -2.68
N ASN A 52 8.11 -20.15 -3.65
CA ASN A 52 7.70 -18.76 -3.45
C ASN A 52 6.19 -18.64 -3.16
N LEU A 53 5.35 -19.45 -3.82
CA LEU A 53 3.91 -19.49 -3.54
C LEU A 53 3.63 -19.95 -2.10
N VAL A 54 4.28 -21.02 -1.65
CA VAL A 54 4.17 -21.49 -0.26
C VAL A 54 4.70 -20.43 0.71
N GLY A 55 5.83 -19.79 0.38
CA GLY A 55 6.39 -18.69 1.17
C GLY A 55 5.41 -17.52 1.34
N ILE A 56 4.70 -17.12 0.29
CA ILE A 56 3.64 -16.10 0.36
C ILE A 56 2.54 -16.52 1.34
N LEU A 57 2.07 -17.76 1.26
CA LEU A 57 1.05 -18.27 2.16
C LEU A 57 1.53 -18.29 3.61
N CYS A 58 2.78 -18.69 3.86
CA CYS A 58 3.39 -18.66 5.18
C CYS A 58 3.50 -17.22 5.71
N ILE A 59 3.95 -16.26 4.90
CA ILE A 59 4.03 -14.84 5.30
C ILE A 59 2.63 -14.30 5.61
N ALA A 60 1.65 -14.57 4.75
CA ALA A 60 0.28 -14.13 4.95
C ALA A 60 -0.33 -14.73 6.23
N ALA A 61 -0.15 -16.03 6.45
CA ALA A 61 -0.61 -16.72 7.66
C ALA A 61 0.06 -16.16 8.91
N TRP A 62 1.39 -16.00 8.89
CA TRP A 62 2.15 -15.51 10.04
C TRP A 62 1.79 -14.07 10.41
N THR A 63 1.79 -13.17 9.42
CA THR A 63 1.51 -11.75 9.63
C THR A 63 0.05 -11.52 10.04
N SER A 64 -0.90 -12.22 9.44
CA SER A 64 -2.32 -12.11 9.81
C SER A 64 -2.59 -12.70 11.19
N LEU A 65 -2.01 -13.85 11.53
CA LEU A 65 -2.17 -14.48 12.84
C LEU A 65 -1.63 -13.58 13.97
N LEU A 66 -0.40 -13.08 13.84
CA LEU A 66 0.18 -12.20 14.87
C LEU A 66 -0.56 -10.86 14.96
N SER A 67 -0.94 -10.30 13.81
CA SER A 67 -1.75 -9.08 13.80
C SER A 67 -3.10 -9.33 14.47
N ALA A 68 -3.75 -10.46 14.21
CA ALA A 68 -5.02 -10.80 14.84
C ALA A 68 -4.85 -11.01 16.36
N ALA A 69 -3.79 -11.70 16.79
CA ALA A 69 -3.49 -11.92 18.20
C ALA A 69 -3.36 -10.61 18.99
N LEU A 70 -2.86 -9.55 18.37
CA LEU A 70 -2.74 -8.21 18.98
C LEU A 70 -4.00 -7.35 18.80
N LEU A 71 -4.50 -7.25 17.56
CA LEU A 71 -5.57 -6.31 17.20
C LEU A 71 -6.96 -6.79 17.63
N VAL A 72 -7.20 -8.10 17.71
CA VAL A 72 -8.52 -8.62 18.12
C VAL A 72 -8.82 -8.32 19.59
N PRO A 73 -7.93 -8.58 20.56
CA PRO A 73 -8.16 -8.16 21.95
C PRO A 73 -8.37 -6.66 22.08
N LEU A 74 -7.58 -5.84 21.38
CA LEU A 74 -7.74 -4.38 21.36
C LEU A 74 -9.09 -3.96 20.76
N LYS A 75 -9.55 -4.65 19.73
CA LYS A 75 -10.88 -4.44 19.13
C LYS A 75 -11.99 -4.80 20.10
N LEU A 76 -11.90 -5.93 20.80
CA LEU A 76 -12.88 -6.36 21.81
C LEU A 76 -12.92 -5.38 23.00
N GLY A 77 -11.78 -4.82 23.38
CA GLY A 77 -11.69 -3.73 24.36
C GLY A 77 -12.16 -2.36 23.85
N LYS A 78 -12.62 -2.24 22.59
CA LYS A 78 -13.01 -0.98 21.93
C LYS A 78 -11.89 0.09 21.95
N LEU A 79 -10.64 -0.34 21.93
CA LEU A 79 -9.46 0.54 21.95
C LEU A 79 -8.92 0.87 20.56
N LEU A 80 -9.31 0.09 19.53
CA LEU A 80 -8.73 0.20 18.18
C LEU A 80 -9.41 1.25 17.29
N ARG A 81 -10.71 1.50 17.49
CA ARG A 81 -11.50 2.43 16.68
C ARG A 81 -12.24 3.40 17.61
N VAL A 82 -12.32 4.65 17.19
CA VAL A 82 -13.08 5.68 17.90
C VAL A 82 -14.59 5.49 17.69
N ASN A 83 -15.43 6.07 18.55
CA ASN A 83 -16.88 6.05 18.36
C ASN A 83 -17.30 6.88 17.13
N GLU A 84 -18.48 6.58 16.56
CA GLU A 84 -18.98 7.28 15.37
C GLU A 84 -19.04 8.81 15.54
N GLU A 85 -19.44 9.30 16.71
CA GLU A 85 -19.51 10.76 16.96
C GLU A 85 -18.15 11.46 16.81
N VAL A 86 -17.06 10.86 17.33
CA VAL A 86 -15.72 11.43 17.18
C VAL A 86 -15.16 11.14 15.77
N GLU A 87 -15.56 10.04 15.14
CA GLU A 87 -15.23 9.76 13.75
C GLU A 87 -15.80 10.84 12.81
N ASP A 88 -17.07 11.22 13.01
CA ASP A 88 -17.77 12.27 12.27
C ASP A 88 -17.20 13.67 12.53
N ARG A 89 -16.93 13.99 13.80
CA ARG A 89 -16.32 15.29 14.17
C ARG A 89 -14.86 15.40 13.71
N GLY A 90 -14.18 14.27 13.56
CA GLY A 90 -12.75 14.17 13.23
C GLY A 90 -11.84 14.13 14.47
N MET A 91 -10.79 13.30 14.38
CA MET A 91 -9.81 13.07 15.45
C MET A 91 -9.02 14.33 15.84
N ASP A 92 -8.75 15.22 14.90
CA ASP A 92 -8.04 16.48 15.16
C ASP A 92 -8.86 17.37 16.10
N ALA A 93 -10.16 17.53 15.81
CA ALA A 93 -11.05 18.38 16.58
C ALA A 93 -11.42 17.82 17.96
N ALA A 94 -11.26 16.51 18.17
CA ALA A 94 -11.63 15.83 19.39
C ALA A 94 -10.46 15.51 20.33
N LYS A 95 -9.24 15.32 19.80
CA LYS A 95 -8.10 14.79 20.57
C LYS A 95 -6.77 15.53 20.37
N HIS A 96 -6.68 16.50 19.46
CA HIS A 96 -5.42 17.19 19.18
C HIS A 96 -5.55 18.71 19.38
N SER A 97 -4.43 19.33 19.78
CA SER A 97 -4.23 20.78 19.77
C SER A 97 -2.97 21.09 18.97
N PRO A 98 -3.05 21.89 17.90
CA PRO A 98 -4.25 22.60 17.42
C PRO A 98 -5.30 21.66 16.83
N ASN A 99 -6.57 22.06 16.95
CA ASN A 99 -7.77 21.30 16.58
C ASN A 99 -8.00 21.18 15.06
N LYS A 100 -7.05 21.62 14.25
CA LYS A 100 -7.05 21.53 12.78
C LYS A 100 -5.62 21.25 12.30
N ALA A 101 -5.43 20.25 11.43
CA ALA A 101 -4.14 20.01 10.79
C ALA A 101 -3.75 21.07 9.75
N TYR A 102 -4.74 21.74 9.12
CA TYR A 102 -4.51 22.72 8.07
C TYR A 102 -5.36 23.98 8.31
N SER A 103 -4.77 25.16 8.09
CA SER A 103 -5.48 26.42 8.06
C SER A 103 -6.06 26.62 6.66
N HIS A 104 -7.30 26.21 6.41
CA HIS A 104 -7.98 26.65 5.21
C HIS A 104 -8.26 28.16 5.33
N SER A 105 -7.41 28.99 4.73
CA SER A 105 -7.74 30.39 4.40
C SER A 105 -8.70 30.37 3.21
N GLY A 106 -9.87 29.77 3.40
CA GLY A 106 -10.97 29.90 2.47
C GLY A 106 -11.73 31.17 2.82
N GLU A 107 -11.48 32.25 2.09
CA GLU A 107 -12.55 33.22 1.86
C GLU A 107 -13.73 32.43 1.29
N VAL A 108 -14.73 32.17 2.11
CA VAL A 108 -16.05 31.76 1.64
C VAL A 108 -16.61 33.00 0.97
N HIS A 109 -16.25 33.20 -0.30
CA HIS A 109 -16.95 34.15 -1.15
C HIS A 109 -18.35 33.58 -1.34
N ASN A 110 -19.29 34.04 -0.53
CA ASN A 110 -20.71 33.83 -0.75
C ASN A 110 -21.04 34.44 -2.10
N ILE A 111 -21.01 33.63 -3.16
CA ILE A 111 -21.60 34.02 -4.43
C ILE A 111 -23.11 33.90 -4.22
N ASP A 112 -23.71 34.97 -3.70
CA ASP A 112 -25.14 35.16 -3.69
C ASP A 112 -25.62 35.28 -5.15
N ILE A 113 -26.02 34.15 -5.74
CA ILE A 113 -26.76 34.09 -7.00
C ILE A 113 -28.21 34.53 -6.71
N SER A 114 -28.39 35.77 -6.25
CA SER A 114 -29.73 36.36 -6.04
C SER A 114 -29.77 37.86 -6.34
N SER A 115 -28.64 38.50 -6.61
CA SER A 115 -28.63 39.91 -7.07
C SER A 115 -27.64 40.09 -8.22
N SER A 116 -27.99 39.57 -9.39
CA SER A 116 -27.39 40.04 -10.63
C SER A 116 -27.92 41.44 -10.96
N SER A 117 -27.55 42.45 -10.17
CA SER A 117 -27.47 43.81 -10.68
C SER A 117 -26.17 43.91 -11.45
N VAL A 118 -26.25 43.58 -12.73
CA VAL A 118 -25.20 43.79 -13.72
C VAL A 118 -24.91 45.29 -13.77
N THR A 119 -23.90 45.75 -13.03
CA THR A 119 -23.35 47.08 -13.23
C THR A 119 -22.60 47.06 -14.56
N LYS A 120 -23.23 47.60 -15.61
CA LYS A 120 -22.58 47.85 -16.89
C LYS A 120 -21.41 48.82 -16.65
N ILE A 121 -20.19 48.35 -16.86
CA ILE A 121 -19.02 49.22 -16.99
C ILE A 121 -19.22 50.01 -18.28
N VAL A 122 -19.46 51.32 -18.15
CA VAL A 122 -19.51 52.25 -19.28
C VAL A 122 -18.07 52.62 -19.64
N PRO A 123 -17.59 52.36 -20.86
CA PRO A 123 -16.29 52.84 -21.29
C PRO A 123 -16.40 54.32 -21.67
N THR A 124 -15.49 55.15 -21.16
CA THR A 124 -15.31 56.53 -21.60
C THR A 124 -14.30 56.57 -22.76
N PRO A 125 -14.69 57.05 -23.96
CA PRO A 125 -13.75 57.42 -25.02
C PRO A 125 -13.70 58.96 -25.22
N PRO A 126 -12.74 59.48 -26.02
CA PRO A 126 -11.35 59.07 -26.22
C PRO A 126 -10.34 59.95 -25.45
#